data_AF-A0A4V0H708-F1
#
_entry.id   AF-A0A4V0H708-F1
#
_cell.length_a   1.000
_cell.length_b   1.000
_cell.length_c   1.000
_cell.angle_alpha   90.00
_cell.angle_beta   90.00
_cell.angle_gamma   90.00
#
_symmetry.space_group_name_H-M   'P 1'
#
loop_
_entity.id
_entity.type
_entity.pdbx_description
1 polymer ?
#
loop_
_entity_poly.entity_id
_entity_poly.type
_entity_poly.pdbx_seq_one_letter_code
_entity_poly.pdbx_strand_id
1 'polypeptide(L)'
;MSKHKAYLTTAVLLTSLLLNNSIINADSTDNANSGTPPTSSIQTPPSSSVKYSSSSATSDTTTPQALTNITPTINDYDPHSDTFTVDAKGDSTTKTIKGFRVAIWSEENGNDDLKWFTVDGITNNSAQVKFNVKDFNYKPGNYIIHAYIDYTDGTTSGTNFGTRNIAVYNPTITSDINNIMVRANRAIPAGVEGKVAIWSKANDQDDLKWYTIKPDGTLDIPLSELKGGMGEYNVHVYFNQDNKKVYGLASTVTINPVPQSFSITKKDSLTYDVILSNVPSYYKDINIPVWSEADGQDDLVWTAATKISSNQYKITINLRDHKYNLGKYNVGSYATNIMTGKTNQGLTSTTFETDKTFVGIDNYNGANGKFDVVASPVDNEKAVKGIRVAVWSQAMQENLFWYQVNEKSANGLFTAHVDVKNHKNIAGTYHVAVYVDHTDGSTTGYNLPEQQLSSVKLGVNYSGVNSYTFPEQYRGLLANPLPNSQTYPGNAYAPGQCTWYVYNRFAQLGINIYAYLGDANQWPSNALIQHYGVGKTPRVGAAVIFPNDGNGYGHVGFVEHVNADGSFLLSESNYNKALYQVHWRESWVTSDLIFIYP
;
A
#
# COMPACT_ATOMS: atom_id res chain seq x y z
N MET A 1 40.23 -21.99 33.12
CA MET A 1 39.15 -21.03 32.79
C MET A 1 39.17 -20.83 31.28
N SER A 2 38.51 -21.75 30.56
CA SER A 2 37.37 -21.53 29.62
C SER A 2 37.83 -20.87 28.31
N LYS A 3 38.16 -21.58 27.22
CA LYS A 3 37.34 -22.47 26.37
C LYS A 3 35.91 -21.96 26.16
N HIS A 4 35.67 -21.35 25.00
CA HIS A 4 34.57 -21.62 24.06
C HIS A 4 34.42 -20.46 23.05
N LYS A 5 34.77 -20.72 21.78
CA LYS A 5 34.17 -20.09 20.59
C LYS A 5 34.50 -20.94 19.36
N ALA A 6 33.61 -21.87 19.08
CA ALA A 6 33.45 -22.58 17.81
C ALA A 6 31.97 -23.02 17.74
N TYR A 7 31.47 -23.28 16.53
CA TYR A 7 30.07 -23.45 16.09
C TYR A 7 29.42 -22.11 15.67
N LEU A 8 28.84 -21.94 14.47
CA LEU A 8 28.27 -22.90 13.53
C LEU A 8 28.16 -22.24 12.13
N THR A 9 28.79 -22.79 11.10
CA THR A 9 28.44 -22.48 9.69
C THR A 9 28.39 -23.79 8.93
N THR A 10 27.22 -24.41 8.91
CA THR A 10 26.93 -25.53 8.00
C THR A 10 25.93 -25.00 6.98
N ALA A 11 26.44 -24.40 5.90
CA ALA A 11 25.62 -24.13 4.72
C ALA A 11 25.50 -25.42 3.93
N VAL A 12 24.29 -25.95 3.84
CA VAL A 12 23.94 -27.08 2.97
C VAL A 12 24.03 -26.58 1.53
N LEU A 13 25.11 -26.92 0.83
CA LEU A 13 25.12 -26.90 -0.64
C LEU A 13 24.27 -28.09 -1.10
N LEU A 14 23.06 -27.83 -1.58
CA LEU A 14 22.31 -28.81 -2.36
C LEU A 14 22.52 -28.48 -3.85
N THR A 15 23.47 -29.16 -4.48
CA THR A 15 23.60 -29.21 -5.94
C THR A 15 22.49 -30.09 -6.50
N SER A 16 21.51 -29.51 -7.19
CA SER A 16 20.57 -30.27 -8.01
C SER A 16 21.23 -30.68 -9.33
N LEU A 17 21.57 -31.96 -9.47
CA LEU A 17 21.84 -32.61 -10.75
C LEU A 17 20.53 -32.70 -11.54
N LEU A 18 20.51 -32.13 -12.74
CA LEU A 18 19.47 -32.38 -13.74
C LEU A 18 19.78 -33.70 -14.46
N LEU A 19 18.97 -34.73 -14.21
CA LEU A 19 18.86 -35.88 -15.12
C LEU A 19 17.86 -35.53 -16.21
N ASN A 20 18.38 -35.34 -17.43
CA ASN A 20 17.62 -35.45 -18.67
C ASN A 20 17.17 -36.91 -18.83
N ASN A 21 15.86 -37.12 -18.96
CA ASN A 21 15.33 -38.28 -19.68
C ASN A 21 14.25 -37.81 -20.63
N SER A 22 14.64 -37.75 -21.91
CA SER A 22 13.82 -37.59 -23.08
C SER A 22 13.15 -38.93 -23.38
N ILE A 23 11.82 -38.98 -23.48
CA ILE A 23 11.15 -40.02 -24.28
C ILE A 23 9.99 -39.39 -25.08
N ILE A 24 10.28 -39.21 -26.37
CA ILE A 24 9.48 -39.60 -27.55
C ILE A 24 8.04 -39.06 -27.63
N ASN A 25 7.87 -37.98 -28.39
CA ASN A 25 6.65 -37.74 -29.17
C ASN A 25 6.77 -38.52 -30.48
N ALA A 26 5.81 -39.41 -30.75
CA ALA A 26 5.60 -39.98 -32.06
C ALA A 26 4.71 -39.04 -32.87
N ASP A 27 5.30 -38.58 -33.96
CA ASP A 27 4.72 -37.80 -35.04
C ASP A 27 3.92 -38.73 -35.98
N SER A 28 2.82 -38.22 -36.54
CA SER A 28 2.25 -38.75 -37.79
C SER A 28 1.65 -37.59 -38.61
N THR A 29 2.54 -36.84 -39.24
CA THR A 29 2.58 -36.46 -40.67
C THR A 29 1.29 -36.50 -41.50
N ASP A 30 1.06 -35.33 -42.14
CA ASP A 30 0.81 -35.10 -43.58
C ASP A 30 -0.54 -35.45 -44.25
N ASN A 31 -1.28 -34.39 -44.61
CA ASN A 31 -1.25 -33.72 -45.94
C ASN A 31 -2.64 -33.34 -46.53
N ALA A 32 -2.75 -32.05 -46.85
CA ALA A 32 -3.39 -31.39 -48.01
C ALA A 32 -4.53 -32.10 -48.80
N ASN A 33 -5.68 -31.42 -48.98
CA ASN A 33 -5.92 -30.41 -50.02
C ASN A 33 -7.41 -30.28 -50.43
N SER A 34 -7.83 -29.03 -50.67
CA SER A 34 -8.83 -28.53 -51.64
C SER A 34 -10.27 -29.10 -51.75
N GLY A 35 -11.26 -28.22 -51.62
CA GLY A 35 -12.52 -28.32 -52.39
C GLY A 35 -13.79 -27.73 -51.74
N THR A 36 -14.05 -26.43 -51.92
CA THR A 36 -15.41 -25.84 -52.04
C THR A 36 -15.71 -25.64 -53.55
N PRO A 37 -16.95 -25.40 -54.06
CA PRO A 37 -18.14 -24.72 -53.47
C PRO A 37 -19.52 -25.31 -53.97
N PRO A 38 -20.67 -24.59 -54.10
CA PRO A 38 -21.54 -23.95 -53.08
C PRO A 38 -23.08 -24.19 -53.26
N THR A 39 -23.87 -23.53 -52.38
CA THR A 39 -25.25 -22.97 -52.53
C THR A 39 -26.48 -23.87 -52.70
N SER A 40 -27.50 -23.70 -51.84
CA SER A 40 -28.70 -22.91 -52.18
C SER A 40 -29.76 -22.93 -51.06
N SER A 41 -30.37 -21.77 -50.83
CA SER A 41 -31.53 -21.53 -49.98
C SER A 41 -32.55 -20.77 -50.82
N ILE A 42 -33.80 -21.22 -50.95
CA ILE A 42 -34.91 -20.40 -51.44
C ILE A 42 -36.21 -20.75 -50.71
N GLN A 43 -36.86 -19.67 -50.28
CA GLN A 43 -38.16 -19.51 -49.63
C GLN A 43 -39.23 -19.20 -50.71
N THR A 44 -40.50 -19.60 -50.54
CA THR A 44 -41.76 -18.82 -50.80
C THR A 44 -43.05 -19.69 -50.86
N PRO A 45 -44.26 -19.11 -50.68
CA PRO A 45 -45.50 -19.74 -50.16
C PRO A 45 -46.67 -19.71 -51.19
N PRO A 46 -47.95 -19.37 -50.86
CA PRO A 46 -49.03 -19.98 -50.05
C PRO A 46 -50.28 -20.39 -50.89
N SER A 47 -51.32 -21.03 -50.33
CA SER A 47 -52.72 -20.74 -50.71
C SER A 47 -53.77 -21.34 -49.75
N SER A 48 -54.92 -20.66 -49.70
CA SER A 48 -56.11 -20.89 -48.89
C SER A 48 -57.31 -21.32 -49.75
N SER A 49 -58.23 -22.16 -49.25
CA SER A 49 -59.70 -22.05 -49.48
C SER A 49 -60.48 -23.19 -48.78
N VAL A 50 -61.41 -22.87 -47.86
CA VAL A 50 -62.90 -22.81 -47.97
C VAL A 50 -63.65 -24.13 -47.71
N LYS A 51 -64.61 -24.06 -46.78
CA LYS A 51 -65.58 -25.09 -46.34
C LYS A 51 -66.67 -25.36 -47.39
N TYR A 52 -67.22 -26.57 -47.45
CA TYR A 52 -68.68 -26.84 -47.33
C TYR A 52 -68.96 -28.34 -47.07
N SER A 53 -70.05 -28.55 -46.34
CA SER A 53 -70.67 -29.78 -45.85
C SER A 53 -71.29 -30.67 -46.93
N SER A 54 -71.22 -32.00 -46.74
CA SER A 54 -72.29 -32.91 -47.16
C SER A 54 -72.32 -34.17 -46.27
N SER A 55 -73.51 -34.43 -45.74
CA SER A 55 -73.91 -35.59 -44.95
C SER A 55 -74.04 -36.84 -45.81
N SER A 56 -73.51 -37.98 -45.39
CA SER A 56 -74.09 -39.30 -45.63
C SER A 56 -73.53 -40.29 -44.61
N ALA A 57 -74.42 -40.85 -43.80
CA ALA A 57 -74.10 -41.80 -42.76
C ALA A 57 -73.42 -43.06 -43.31
N THR A 58 -72.33 -43.47 -42.65
CA THR A 58 -71.92 -44.86 -42.58
C THR A 58 -71.60 -45.17 -41.11
N SER A 59 -72.17 -46.27 -40.65
CA SER A 59 -72.05 -46.83 -39.32
C SER A 59 -70.58 -47.03 -38.94
N ASP A 60 -70.10 -46.23 -38.00
CA ASP A 60 -68.77 -46.41 -37.43
C ASP A 60 -68.91 -46.85 -35.98
N THR A 61 -68.71 -48.15 -35.77
CA THR A 61 -68.39 -48.70 -34.46
C THR A 61 -67.08 -48.08 -34.01
N THR A 62 -67.15 -46.96 -33.29
CA THR A 62 -66.01 -46.44 -32.56
C THR A 62 -65.70 -47.42 -31.43
N THR A 63 -64.79 -48.35 -31.70
CA THR A 63 -64.03 -49.04 -30.66
C THR A 63 -63.48 -47.94 -29.74
N PRO A 64 -63.78 -47.92 -28.43
CA PRO A 64 -63.25 -46.89 -27.55
C PRO A 64 -61.73 -46.85 -27.72
N GLN A 65 -61.19 -45.68 -28.07
CA GLN A 65 -59.74 -45.50 -28.16
C GLN A 65 -59.16 -45.88 -26.79
N ALA A 66 -58.32 -46.92 -26.75
CA ALA A 66 -57.79 -47.43 -25.50
C ALA A 66 -56.98 -46.33 -24.82
N LEU A 67 -57.42 -45.92 -23.62
CA LEU A 67 -56.74 -44.89 -22.84
C LEU A 67 -55.33 -45.37 -22.48
N THR A 68 -54.34 -44.51 -22.71
CA THR A 68 -52.93 -44.83 -22.46
C THR A 68 -52.54 -44.60 -21.01
N ASN A 69 -51.48 -45.27 -20.56
CA ASN A 69 -50.88 -45.00 -19.27
C ASN A 69 -50.15 -43.65 -19.31
N ILE A 70 -50.33 -42.85 -18.27
CA ILE A 70 -49.56 -41.62 -18.04
C ILE A 70 -48.10 -41.99 -17.78
N THR A 71 -47.19 -41.27 -18.44
CA THR A 71 -45.75 -41.33 -18.12
C THR A 71 -45.43 -40.19 -17.17
N PRO A 72 -45.04 -40.47 -15.91
CA PRO A 72 -44.63 -39.43 -14.98
C PRO A 72 -43.34 -38.73 -15.46
N THR A 73 -43.09 -37.52 -14.96
CA THR A 73 -41.92 -36.70 -15.29
C THR A 73 -41.22 -36.19 -14.04
N ILE A 74 -39.91 -35.93 -14.13
CA ILE A 74 -39.18 -35.17 -13.11
C ILE A 74 -39.02 -33.75 -13.62
N ASN A 75 -39.41 -32.77 -12.82
CA ASN A 75 -39.28 -31.35 -13.12
C ASN A 75 -38.44 -30.64 -12.05
N ASP A 76 -37.87 -29.48 -12.42
CA ASP A 76 -37.07 -28.63 -11.54
C ASP A 76 -35.86 -29.32 -10.88
N TYR A 77 -35.32 -30.36 -11.54
CA TYR A 77 -34.11 -31.02 -11.07
C TYR A 77 -32.87 -30.16 -11.36
N ASP A 78 -32.21 -29.75 -10.28
CA ASP A 78 -30.87 -29.18 -10.27
C ASP A 78 -30.05 -29.96 -9.21
N PRO A 79 -28.87 -30.50 -9.55
CA PRO A 79 -27.99 -31.17 -8.60
C PRO A 79 -27.64 -30.33 -7.36
N HIS A 80 -27.75 -29.01 -7.45
CA HIS A 80 -27.44 -28.07 -6.37
C HIS A 80 -28.69 -27.55 -5.64
N SER A 81 -29.88 -27.97 -6.05
CA SER A 81 -31.15 -27.64 -5.40
C SER A 81 -31.48 -28.63 -4.27
N ASP A 82 -32.20 -28.16 -3.27
CA ASP A 82 -32.74 -29.02 -2.21
C ASP A 82 -33.94 -29.82 -2.68
N THR A 83 -34.59 -29.43 -3.79
CA THR A 83 -35.88 -29.97 -4.19
C THR A 83 -35.99 -30.17 -5.69
N PHE A 84 -36.76 -31.18 -6.08
CA PHE A 84 -37.31 -31.37 -7.42
C PHE A 84 -38.72 -31.96 -7.28
N THR A 85 -39.51 -31.96 -8.34
CA THR A 85 -40.85 -32.59 -8.33
C THR A 85 -40.90 -33.80 -9.23
N VAL A 86 -41.75 -34.76 -8.87
CA VAL A 86 -42.16 -35.86 -9.72
C VAL A 86 -43.64 -35.70 -9.98
N ASP A 87 -44.00 -35.54 -11.25
CA ASP A 87 -45.33 -35.13 -11.69
C ASP A 87 -45.96 -36.20 -12.57
N ALA A 88 -47.22 -36.54 -12.28
CA ALA A 88 -48.07 -37.34 -13.15
C ALA A 88 -49.25 -36.47 -13.59
N LYS A 89 -49.37 -36.20 -14.89
CA LYS A 89 -50.45 -35.38 -15.45
C LYS A 89 -51.05 -36.06 -16.66
N GLY A 90 -52.33 -36.39 -16.56
CA GLY A 90 -53.10 -36.98 -17.65
C GLY A 90 -53.92 -35.95 -18.41
N ASP A 91 -54.23 -36.28 -19.66
CA ASP A 91 -55.17 -35.57 -20.52
C ASP A 91 -56.36 -36.47 -20.91
N SER A 92 -57.20 -36.02 -21.85
CA SER A 92 -58.38 -36.74 -22.33
C SER A 92 -58.10 -38.09 -23.00
N THR A 93 -56.85 -38.39 -23.33
CA THR A 93 -56.42 -39.64 -23.98
C THR A 93 -55.80 -40.64 -23.01
N THR A 94 -55.62 -40.24 -21.75
CA THR A 94 -54.97 -41.04 -20.72
C THR A 94 -55.95 -41.59 -19.69
N LYS A 95 -55.56 -42.68 -19.03
CA LYS A 95 -56.32 -43.25 -17.92
C LYS A 95 -56.43 -42.28 -16.74
N THR A 96 -57.52 -42.40 -15.97
CA THR A 96 -57.74 -41.58 -14.78
C THR A 96 -56.95 -42.10 -13.58
N ILE A 97 -56.15 -41.23 -12.95
CA ILE A 97 -55.35 -41.53 -11.77
C ILE A 97 -56.27 -41.77 -10.56
N LYS A 98 -56.09 -42.92 -9.90
CA LYS A 98 -56.66 -43.25 -8.59
C LYS A 98 -55.67 -42.95 -7.47
N GLY A 99 -54.39 -43.17 -7.68
CA GLY A 99 -53.32 -42.91 -6.72
C GLY A 99 -51.97 -42.70 -7.38
N PHE A 100 -51.11 -41.92 -6.72
CA PHE A 100 -49.75 -41.66 -7.16
C PHE A 100 -48.78 -41.81 -5.99
N ARG A 101 -47.75 -42.65 -6.20
CA ARG A 101 -46.73 -42.95 -5.19
C ARG A 101 -45.33 -42.93 -5.80
N VAL A 102 -44.38 -42.36 -5.07
CA VAL A 102 -42.99 -42.24 -5.50
C VAL A 102 -42.08 -42.81 -4.40
N ALA A 103 -41.24 -43.76 -4.75
CA ALA A 103 -40.18 -44.29 -3.88
C ALA A 103 -38.86 -43.60 -4.21
N ILE A 104 -38.19 -43.07 -3.18
CA ILE A 104 -36.88 -42.43 -3.31
C ILE A 104 -35.96 -42.96 -2.20
N TRP A 105 -34.73 -43.33 -2.56
CA TRP A 105 -33.69 -43.80 -1.62
C TRP A 105 -32.30 -43.41 -2.14
N SER A 106 -31.30 -43.40 -1.26
CA SER A 106 -29.92 -43.13 -1.67
C SER A 106 -29.23 -44.39 -2.17
N GLU A 107 -28.36 -44.25 -3.18
CA GLU A 107 -27.59 -45.35 -3.74
C GLU A 107 -26.58 -45.90 -2.72
N GLU A 108 -25.96 -45.04 -1.91
CA GLU A 108 -24.94 -45.43 -0.91
C GLU A 108 -25.50 -46.28 0.23
N ASN A 109 -26.73 -46.04 0.68
CA ASN A 109 -27.36 -46.81 1.76
C ASN A 109 -28.24 -47.96 1.23
N GLY A 110 -28.28 -48.20 -0.08
CA GLY A 110 -29.25 -49.12 -0.67
C GLY A 110 -30.69 -48.78 -0.26
N ASN A 111 -31.53 -49.79 -0.03
CA ASN A 111 -32.94 -49.56 0.32
C ASN A 111 -33.17 -49.17 1.80
N ASP A 112 -32.12 -48.95 2.61
CA ASP A 112 -32.24 -48.74 4.06
C ASP A 112 -32.84 -47.37 4.42
N ASP A 113 -32.73 -46.38 3.53
CA ASP A 113 -33.34 -45.06 3.70
C ASP A 113 -34.49 -44.80 2.73
N LEU A 114 -35.08 -45.87 2.17
CA LEU A 114 -36.19 -45.77 1.25
C LEU A 114 -37.41 -45.09 1.88
N LYS A 115 -37.90 -44.05 1.19
CA LYS A 115 -39.11 -43.33 1.56
C LYS A 115 -40.14 -43.40 0.43
N TRP A 116 -41.36 -43.73 0.83
CA TRP A 116 -42.55 -43.63 -0.03
C TRP A 116 -43.23 -42.29 0.20
N PHE A 117 -43.45 -41.57 -0.88
CA PHE A 117 -44.24 -40.35 -0.92
C PHE A 117 -45.56 -40.67 -1.62
N THR A 118 -46.67 -40.35 -0.97
CA THR A 118 -48.03 -40.56 -1.50
C THR A 118 -48.75 -39.23 -1.57
N VAL A 119 -49.63 -39.07 -2.57
CA VAL A 119 -50.43 -37.85 -2.74
C VAL A 119 -51.86 -38.09 -2.26
N ASP A 120 -52.30 -37.29 -1.28
CA ASP A 120 -53.69 -37.26 -0.83
C ASP A 120 -54.50 -36.30 -1.70
N GLY A 121 -55.46 -36.83 -2.46
CA GLY A 121 -56.37 -36.02 -3.29
C GLY A 121 -55.83 -35.71 -4.68
N ILE A 122 -56.17 -36.58 -5.63
CA ILE A 122 -55.92 -36.36 -7.06
C ILE A 122 -56.92 -35.33 -7.59
N THR A 123 -56.42 -34.27 -8.22
CA THR A 123 -57.27 -33.22 -8.81
C THR A 123 -56.92 -33.03 -10.29
N ASN A 124 -57.94 -32.84 -11.15
CA ASN A 124 -57.76 -32.63 -12.58
C ASN A 124 -56.87 -33.69 -13.29
N ASN A 125 -56.99 -34.95 -12.89
CA ASN A 125 -56.15 -36.06 -13.37
C ASN A 125 -54.63 -35.78 -13.25
N SER A 126 -54.24 -35.05 -12.20
CA SER A 126 -52.86 -34.64 -11.95
C SER A 126 -52.47 -34.90 -10.49
N ALA A 127 -51.21 -35.28 -10.30
CA ALA A 127 -50.60 -35.48 -8.99
C ALA A 127 -49.12 -35.05 -9.02
N GLN A 128 -48.64 -34.52 -7.90
CA GLN A 128 -47.26 -34.06 -7.73
C GLN A 128 -46.71 -34.57 -6.41
N VAL A 129 -45.52 -35.15 -6.44
CA VAL A 129 -44.69 -35.39 -5.25
C VAL A 129 -43.51 -34.43 -5.29
N LYS A 130 -43.28 -33.72 -4.18
CA LYS A 130 -42.09 -32.89 -4.02
C LYS A 130 -41.02 -33.66 -3.24
N PHE A 131 -39.88 -33.90 -3.88
CA PHE A 131 -38.68 -34.34 -3.16
C PHE A 131 -38.07 -33.15 -2.42
N ASN A 132 -37.58 -33.40 -1.21
CA ASN A 132 -36.70 -32.47 -0.52
C ASN A 132 -35.56 -33.24 0.15
N VAL A 133 -34.31 -32.83 -0.09
CA VAL A 133 -33.12 -33.46 0.49
C VAL A 133 -33.14 -33.41 2.02
N LYS A 134 -33.86 -32.46 2.62
CA LYS A 134 -34.08 -32.41 4.08
C LYS A 134 -34.71 -33.69 4.61
N ASP A 135 -35.56 -34.35 3.82
CA ASP A 135 -36.23 -35.59 4.20
C ASP A 135 -35.20 -36.73 4.26
N PHE A 136 -34.02 -36.56 3.67
CA PHE A 136 -32.90 -37.49 3.71
C PHE A 136 -31.72 -36.93 4.52
N ASN A 137 -32.02 -36.08 5.52
CA ASN A 137 -31.03 -35.43 6.39
C ASN A 137 -29.96 -34.66 5.60
N TYR A 138 -30.36 -34.04 4.48
CA TYR A 138 -29.52 -33.35 3.50
C TYR A 138 -28.24 -34.08 3.08
N LYS A 139 -28.25 -35.42 3.06
CA LYS A 139 -27.11 -36.18 2.53
C LYS A 139 -26.92 -35.87 1.03
N PRO A 140 -25.76 -35.40 0.57
CA PRO A 140 -25.46 -35.40 -0.84
C PRO A 140 -25.22 -36.84 -1.32
N GLY A 141 -25.30 -37.03 -2.62
CA GLY A 141 -25.05 -38.31 -3.26
C GLY A 141 -26.09 -38.62 -4.33
N ASN A 142 -26.06 -39.86 -4.76
CA ASN A 142 -26.94 -40.38 -5.79
C ASN A 142 -28.25 -40.88 -5.16
N TYR A 143 -29.38 -40.45 -5.71
CA TYR A 143 -30.72 -40.87 -5.31
C TYR A 143 -31.41 -41.59 -6.45
N ILE A 144 -32.04 -42.73 -6.15
CA ILE A 144 -32.80 -43.51 -7.13
C ILE A 144 -34.28 -43.18 -6.95
N ILE A 145 -34.99 -42.95 -8.06
CA ILE A 145 -36.39 -42.52 -8.05
C ILE A 145 -37.25 -43.47 -8.89
N HIS A 146 -38.25 -44.08 -8.26
CA HIS A 146 -39.28 -44.88 -8.91
C HIS A 146 -40.66 -44.27 -8.66
N ALA A 147 -41.48 -44.13 -9.70
CA ALA A 147 -42.85 -43.62 -9.60
C ALA A 147 -43.86 -44.68 -10.05
N TYR A 148 -45.00 -44.74 -9.37
CA TYR A 148 -46.09 -45.66 -9.67
C TYR A 148 -47.42 -44.93 -9.66
N ILE A 149 -48.25 -45.21 -10.67
CA ILE A 149 -49.58 -44.65 -10.85
C ILE A 149 -50.58 -45.80 -10.80
N ASP A 150 -51.49 -45.75 -9.84
CA ASP A 150 -52.63 -46.66 -9.76
C ASP A 150 -53.83 -45.99 -10.46
N TYR A 151 -54.48 -46.68 -11.38
CA TYR A 151 -55.60 -46.14 -12.16
C TYR A 151 -56.96 -46.62 -11.62
N THR A 152 -58.02 -45.89 -11.98
CA THR A 152 -59.40 -46.25 -11.57
C THR A 152 -59.90 -47.55 -12.20
N ASP A 153 -59.29 -47.99 -13.31
CA ASP A 153 -59.57 -49.28 -13.97
C ASP A 153 -58.94 -50.48 -13.25
N GLY A 154 -58.21 -50.25 -12.14
CA GLY A 154 -57.56 -51.27 -11.34
C GLY A 154 -56.15 -51.66 -11.80
N THR A 155 -55.65 -51.08 -12.91
CA THR A 155 -54.28 -51.31 -13.38
C THR A 155 -53.27 -50.37 -12.70
N THR A 156 -52.00 -50.76 -12.66
CA THR A 156 -50.89 -49.94 -12.15
C THR A 156 -49.80 -49.84 -13.20
N SER A 157 -49.24 -48.64 -13.39
CA SER A 157 -48.01 -48.43 -14.17
C SER A 157 -46.86 -48.02 -13.25
N GLY A 158 -45.64 -48.38 -13.63
CA GLY A 158 -44.41 -48.02 -12.92
C GLY A 158 -43.37 -47.43 -13.87
N THR A 159 -42.61 -46.46 -13.39
CA THR A 159 -41.53 -45.80 -14.14
C THR A 159 -40.29 -45.69 -13.27
N ASN A 160 -39.17 -46.23 -13.75
CA ASN A 160 -37.86 -46.08 -13.14
C ASN A 160 -37.15 -44.88 -13.80
N PHE A 161 -36.87 -43.83 -13.04
CA PHE A 161 -36.16 -42.65 -13.54
C PHE A 161 -34.63 -42.79 -13.47
N GLY A 162 -34.14 -43.87 -12.86
CA GLY A 162 -32.73 -44.10 -12.56
C GLY A 162 -32.22 -43.16 -11.47
N THR A 163 -30.91 -42.91 -11.52
CA THR A 163 -30.18 -42.16 -10.52
C THR A 163 -30.18 -40.65 -10.81
N ARG A 164 -30.30 -39.83 -9.77
CA ARG A 164 -30.10 -38.38 -9.80
C ARG A 164 -29.11 -37.99 -8.72
N ASN A 165 -28.06 -37.27 -9.10
CA ASN A 165 -27.07 -36.78 -8.15
C ASN A 165 -27.59 -35.51 -7.46
N ILE A 166 -27.47 -35.44 -6.14
CA ILE A 166 -27.69 -34.25 -5.34
C ILE A 166 -26.33 -33.90 -4.73
N ALA A 167 -25.69 -32.86 -5.24
CA ALA A 167 -24.35 -32.42 -4.86
C ALA A 167 -24.39 -31.36 -3.74
N VAL A 168 -25.37 -31.39 -2.85
CA VAL A 168 -25.56 -30.32 -1.86
C VAL A 168 -24.44 -30.35 -0.80
N TYR A 169 -23.72 -29.22 -0.66
CA TYR A 169 -22.61 -29.01 0.29
C TYR A 169 -21.33 -29.82 0.06
N ASN A 170 -20.89 -30.01 -1.19
CA ASN A 170 -19.57 -30.61 -1.45
C ASN A 170 -18.50 -29.51 -1.55
N PRO A 171 -17.82 -29.10 -0.46
CA PRO A 171 -16.88 -28.00 -0.52
C PRO A 171 -15.56 -28.42 -1.18
N THR A 172 -14.98 -27.49 -1.94
CA THR A 172 -13.59 -27.61 -2.38
C THR A 172 -12.67 -26.96 -1.34
N ILE A 173 -11.49 -27.57 -1.17
CA ILE A 173 -10.47 -27.11 -0.22
C ILE A 173 -9.19 -26.89 -1.02
N THR A 174 -8.70 -25.66 -1.02
CA THR A 174 -7.48 -25.26 -1.71
C THR A 174 -6.60 -24.42 -0.77
N SER A 175 -5.38 -24.13 -1.18
CA SER A 175 -4.50 -23.22 -0.45
C SER A 175 -3.78 -22.28 -1.41
N ASP A 176 -3.43 -21.11 -0.90
CA ASP A 176 -2.50 -20.17 -1.53
C ASP A 176 -1.37 -19.81 -0.54
N ILE A 177 -0.55 -18.82 -0.89
CA ILE A 177 0.59 -18.38 -0.07
C ILE A 177 0.19 -17.86 1.33
N ASN A 178 -1.05 -17.44 1.52
CA ASN A 178 -1.54 -16.77 2.74
C ASN A 178 -2.73 -17.46 3.40
N ASN A 179 -3.50 -18.29 2.68
CA ASN A 179 -4.76 -18.84 3.16
C ASN A 179 -4.96 -20.31 2.80
N ILE A 180 -5.73 -20.99 3.65
CA ILE A 180 -6.50 -22.17 3.26
C ILE A 180 -7.92 -21.71 2.92
N MET A 181 -8.38 -22.07 1.74
CA MET A 181 -9.66 -21.64 1.19
C MET A 181 -10.63 -22.82 1.19
N VAL A 182 -11.78 -22.64 1.82
CA VAL A 182 -12.91 -23.56 1.76
C VAL A 182 -14.03 -22.89 0.97
N ARG A 183 -14.55 -23.59 -0.04
CA ARG A 183 -15.60 -23.09 -0.93
C ARG A 183 -16.70 -24.14 -1.06
N ALA A 184 -17.84 -23.90 -0.41
CA ALA A 184 -19.05 -24.63 -0.72
C ALA A 184 -19.46 -24.34 -2.18
N ASN A 185 -20.07 -25.33 -2.83
CA ASN A 185 -20.55 -25.20 -4.21
C ASN A 185 -21.85 -24.40 -4.35
N ARG A 186 -22.35 -23.83 -3.24
CA ARG A 186 -23.48 -22.89 -3.19
C ARG A 186 -23.48 -22.11 -1.87
N ALA A 187 -24.33 -21.09 -1.80
CA ALA A 187 -24.64 -20.37 -0.57
C ALA A 187 -25.24 -21.29 0.51
N ILE A 188 -24.98 -20.98 1.78
CA ILE A 188 -25.47 -21.74 2.92
C ILE A 188 -26.92 -21.33 3.20
N PRO A 189 -27.89 -22.26 3.16
CA PRO A 189 -29.30 -21.94 3.41
C PRO A 189 -29.55 -21.38 4.80
N ALA A 190 -30.62 -20.58 4.93
CA ALA A 190 -31.06 -20.07 6.21
C ALA A 190 -31.38 -21.21 7.19
N GLY A 191 -30.85 -21.12 8.41
CA GLY A 191 -30.98 -22.16 9.44
C GLY A 191 -29.90 -23.25 9.40
N VAL A 192 -29.02 -23.24 8.39
CA VAL A 192 -27.84 -24.13 8.32
C VAL A 192 -26.60 -23.35 8.72
N GLU A 193 -25.78 -23.93 9.59
CA GLU A 193 -24.47 -23.39 9.98
C GLU A 193 -23.35 -24.26 9.42
N GLY A 194 -22.43 -23.65 8.65
CA GLY A 194 -21.20 -24.29 8.18
C GLY A 194 -20.04 -24.03 9.14
N LYS A 195 -19.36 -25.09 9.59
CA LYS A 195 -18.16 -25.02 10.45
C LYS A 195 -17.01 -25.79 9.81
N VAL A 196 -15.79 -25.32 10.06
CA VAL A 196 -14.56 -26.00 9.65
C VAL A 196 -13.67 -26.19 10.87
N ALA A 197 -13.31 -27.43 11.17
CA ALA A 197 -12.22 -27.74 12.09
C ALA A 197 -10.93 -27.95 11.29
N ILE A 198 -9.85 -27.31 11.72
CA ILE A 198 -8.54 -27.42 11.10
C ILE A 198 -7.45 -27.62 12.16
N TRP A 199 -6.54 -28.54 11.90
CA TRP A 199 -5.35 -28.80 12.74
C TRP A 199 -4.20 -29.33 11.89
N SER A 200 -2.97 -29.11 12.34
CA SER A 200 -1.81 -29.61 11.61
C SER A 200 -1.61 -31.09 11.89
N LYS A 201 -1.14 -31.85 10.91
CA LYS A 201 -0.75 -33.24 11.14
C LYS A 201 0.47 -33.37 12.05
N ALA A 202 1.30 -32.33 12.12
CA ALA A 202 2.50 -32.30 12.95
C ALA A 202 2.19 -32.23 14.46
N ASN A 203 1.07 -31.62 14.84
CA ASN A 203 0.68 -31.43 16.23
C ASN A 203 -0.59 -32.21 16.61
N ASP A 204 -1.07 -33.11 15.74
CA ASP A 204 -2.39 -33.74 15.88
C ASP A 204 -3.47 -32.70 16.25
N GLN A 205 -4.40 -33.00 17.15
CA GLN A 205 -5.47 -32.06 17.51
C GLN A 205 -5.06 -30.98 18.53
N ASP A 206 -3.79 -30.88 18.93
CA ASP A 206 -3.33 -29.91 19.94
C ASP A 206 -3.41 -28.46 19.45
N ASP A 207 -3.42 -28.25 18.13
CA ASP A 207 -3.60 -26.95 17.50
C ASP A 207 -4.93 -26.78 16.75
N LEU A 208 -5.91 -27.60 17.11
CA LEU A 208 -7.24 -27.57 16.51
C LEU A 208 -7.92 -26.21 16.69
N LYS A 209 -8.38 -25.65 15.57
CA LYS A 209 -9.15 -24.42 15.50
C LYS A 209 -10.43 -24.60 14.70
N TRP A 210 -11.46 -23.88 15.12
CA TRP A 210 -12.76 -23.86 14.46
C TRP A 210 -13.00 -22.53 13.77
N TYR A 211 -13.52 -22.60 12.55
CA TYR A 211 -13.91 -21.46 11.71
C TYR A 211 -15.36 -21.62 11.26
N THR A 212 -16.01 -20.52 10.92
CA THR A 212 -17.41 -20.51 10.43
C THR A 212 -17.43 -20.12 8.97
N ILE A 213 -18.11 -20.91 8.14
CA ILE A 213 -18.31 -20.62 6.72
C ILE A 213 -19.31 -19.48 6.60
N LYS A 214 -19.01 -18.49 5.75
CA LYS A 214 -19.90 -17.36 5.51
C LYS A 214 -21.20 -17.81 4.83
N PRO A 215 -22.30 -17.05 4.93
CA PRO A 215 -23.56 -17.38 4.27
C PRO A 215 -23.45 -17.56 2.74
N ASP A 216 -22.46 -16.93 2.10
CA ASP A 216 -22.19 -17.10 0.66
C ASP A 216 -21.47 -18.42 0.30
N GLY A 217 -21.15 -19.26 1.29
CA GLY A 217 -20.45 -20.53 1.10
C GLY A 217 -18.93 -20.42 1.12
N THR A 218 -18.35 -19.25 1.39
CA THR A 218 -16.90 -19.04 1.37
C THR A 218 -16.28 -18.95 2.76
N LEU A 219 -15.03 -19.40 2.89
CA LEU A 219 -14.20 -19.22 4.08
C LEU A 219 -12.73 -19.16 3.68
N ASP A 220 -12.05 -18.11 4.12
CA ASP A 220 -10.59 -17.96 4.01
C ASP A 220 -9.99 -18.03 5.41
N ILE A 221 -9.15 -19.02 5.64
CA ILE A 221 -8.47 -19.26 6.91
C ILE A 221 -7.03 -18.74 6.74
N PRO A 222 -6.66 -17.63 7.39
CA PRO A 222 -5.31 -17.10 7.26
C PRO A 222 -4.28 -18.06 7.86
N LEU A 223 -3.25 -18.42 7.10
CA LEU A 223 -2.14 -19.25 7.57
C LEU A 223 -1.45 -18.63 8.80
N SER A 224 -1.44 -17.30 8.89
CA SER A 224 -0.95 -16.53 10.04
C SER A 224 -1.64 -16.85 11.37
N GLU A 225 -2.84 -17.43 11.33
CA GLU A 225 -3.57 -17.83 12.53
C GLU A 225 -3.35 -19.30 12.91
N LEU A 226 -2.77 -20.11 12.02
CA LEU A 226 -2.55 -21.52 12.25
C LEU A 226 -1.24 -21.79 12.99
N LYS A 227 -1.11 -22.99 13.55
CA LYS A 227 0.16 -23.51 14.11
C LYS A 227 0.58 -24.75 13.32
N GLY A 228 1.79 -25.25 13.55
CA GLY A 228 2.30 -26.48 12.92
C GLY A 228 3.28 -26.27 11.75
N GLY A 229 3.30 -25.06 11.17
CA GLY A 229 4.26 -24.72 10.12
C GLY A 229 3.89 -25.27 8.74
N MET A 230 4.87 -25.69 7.96
CA MET A 230 4.62 -26.25 6.62
C MET A 230 4.25 -27.73 6.73
N GLY A 231 3.47 -28.23 5.77
CA GLY A 231 3.08 -29.63 5.70
C GLY A 231 1.56 -29.83 5.60
N GLU A 232 1.12 -31.03 5.93
CA GLU A 232 -0.27 -31.45 5.80
C GLU A 232 -1.13 -30.96 6.98
N TYR A 233 -2.31 -30.44 6.65
CA TYR A 233 -3.35 -30.02 7.58
C TYR A 233 -4.60 -30.87 7.34
N ASN A 234 -5.19 -31.35 8.43
CA ASN A 234 -6.51 -31.97 8.37
C ASN A 234 -7.57 -30.88 8.35
N VAL A 235 -8.52 -30.96 7.42
CA VAL A 235 -9.60 -30.00 7.26
C VAL A 235 -10.92 -30.76 7.24
N HIS A 236 -11.70 -30.58 8.30
CA HIS A 236 -13.00 -31.21 8.44
C HIS A 236 -14.09 -30.15 8.34
N VAL A 237 -14.99 -30.30 7.37
CA VAL A 237 -16.11 -29.39 7.14
C VAL A 237 -17.38 -30.04 7.66
N TYR A 238 -18.22 -29.28 8.36
CA TYR A 238 -19.48 -29.71 8.95
C TYR A 238 -20.58 -28.73 8.58
N PHE A 239 -21.74 -29.24 8.18
CA PHE A 239 -22.97 -28.44 8.08
C PHE A 239 -23.97 -28.96 9.10
N ASN A 240 -24.48 -28.05 9.92
CA ASN A 240 -25.38 -28.36 11.03
C ASN A 240 -26.69 -27.60 10.88
N GLN A 241 -27.80 -28.22 11.27
CA GLN A 241 -29.11 -27.59 11.33
C GLN A 241 -29.79 -28.05 12.62
N ASP A 242 -30.36 -27.11 13.38
CA ASP A 242 -31.01 -27.38 14.67
C ASP A 242 -30.13 -28.22 15.63
N ASN A 243 -28.83 -27.92 15.66
CA ASN A 243 -27.79 -28.65 16.42
C ASN A 243 -27.61 -30.14 16.05
N LYS A 244 -28.13 -30.57 14.89
CA LYS A 244 -27.87 -31.91 14.33
C LYS A 244 -26.87 -31.81 13.19
N LYS A 245 -25.89 -32.72 13.16
CA LYS A 245 -24.94 -32.85 12.05
C LYS A 245 -25.68 -33.36 10.82
N VAL A 246 -25.60 -32.59 9.74
CA VAL A 246 -26.31 -32.85 8.48
C VAL A 246 -25.36 -33.47 7.47
N TYR A 247 -24.18 -32.86 7.28
CA TYR A 247 -23.13 -33.35 6.39
C TYR A 247 -21.75 -33.13 7.01
N GLY A 248 -20.79 -33.99 6.65
CA GLY A 248 -19.39 -33.76 7.00
C GLY A 248 -18.42 -34.31 5.96
N LEU A 249 -17.46 -33.49 5.55
CA LEU A 249 -16.34 -33.88 4.71
C LEU A 249 -15.06 -33.88 5.55
N ALA A 250 -14.27 -34.94 5.45
CA ALA A 250 -12.91 -34.99 5.97
C ALA A 250 -11.94 -35.01 4.79
N SER A 251 -10.98 -34.09 4.78
CA SER A 251 -9.97 -33.99 3.74
C SER A 251 -8.68 -33.41 4.31
N THR A 252 -7.63 -33.37 3.51
CA THR A 252 -6.32 -32.81 3.87
C THR A 252 -5.86 -31.80 2.84
N VAL A 253 -5.13 -30.78 3.30
CA VAL A 253 -4.46 -29.81 2.41
C VAL A 253 -3.00 -29.69 2.81
N THR A 254 -2.10 -29.63 1.82
CA THR A 254 -0.66 -29.46 2.08
C THR A 254 -0.24 -28.02 1.83
N ILE A 255 0.39 -27.41 2.84
CA ILE A 255 1.01 -26.09 2.74
C ILE A 255 2.48 -26.27 2.39
N ASN A 256 2.83 -25.84 1.19
CA ASN A 256 4.19 -25.94 0.66
C ASN A 256 5.01 -24.68 0.97
N PRO A 257 6.32 -24.81 1.20
CA PRO A 257 7.20 -23.65 1.33
C PRO A 257 7.21 -22.86 0.02
N VAL A 258 7.03 -21.55 0.11
CA VAL A 258 7.15 -20.65 -1.04
C VAL A 258 8.53 -20.01 -1.00
N PRO A 259 9.35 -20.11 -2.07
CA PRO A 259 10.66 -19.49 -2.09
C PRO A 259 10.56 -17.96 -2.18
N GLN A 260 11.21 -17.28 -1.24
CA GLN A 260 11.40 -15.83 -1.29
C GLN A 260 12.51 -15.47 -2.28
N SER A 261 12.38 -14.30 -2.90
CA SER A 261 13.37 -13.79 -3.84
C SER A 261 13.65 -12.31 -3.60
N PHE A 262 14.90 -11.91 -3.89
CA PHE A 262 15.31 -10.51 -3.87
C PHE A 262 15.33 -9.93 -5.29
N SER A 263 14.93 -8.67 -5.41
CA SER A 263 15.27 -7.79 -6.53
C SER A 263 16.07 -6.62 -5.98
N ILE A 264 17.23 -6.35 -6.57
CA ILE A 264 18.11 -5.26 -6.15
C ILE A 264 18.33 -4.34 -7.34
N THR A 265 17.98 -3.07 -7.18
CA THR A 265 18.06 -2.08 -8.24
C THR A 265 18.81 -0.85 -7.75
N LYS A 266 19.80 -0.41 -8.52
CA LYS A 266 20.48 0.86 -8.26
C LYS A 266 19.47 2.01 -8.36
N LYS A 267 19.36 2.82 -7.31
CA LYS A 267 18.46 3.97 -7.25
C LYS A 267 19.18 5.25 -7.65
N ASP A 268 20.39 5.43 -7.16
CA ASP A 268 21.32 6.50 -7.54
C ASP A 268 22.77 6.03 -7.34
N SER A 269 23.75 6.93 -7.44
CA SER A 269 25.18 6.58 -7.34
C SER A 269 25.61 6.06 -5.96
N LEU A 270 24.80 6.25 -4.91
CA LEU A 270 25.13 5.88 -3.52
C LEU A 270 24.11 4.95 -2.88
N THR A 271 22.96 4.71 -3.52
CA THR A 271 21.88 3.93 -2.93
C THR A 271 21.33 2.85 -3.85
N TYR A 272 20.92 1.74 -3.22
CA TYR A 272 20.33 0.59 -3.88
C TYR A 272 19.02 0.22 -3.18
N ASP A 273 17.94 0.09 -3.94
CA ASP A 273 16.69 -0.44 -3.42
C ASP A 273 16.71 -1.96 -3.45
N VAL A 274 16.34 -2.59 -2.33
CA VAL A 274 16.23 -4.04 -2.18
C VAL A 274 14.77 -4.38 -1.89
N ILE A 275 14.17 -5.19 -2.75
CA ILE A 275 12.80 -5.69 -2.59
C ILE A 275 12.83 -7.19 -2.34
N LEU A 276 12.35 -7.61 -1.17
CA LEU A 276 12.06 -9.02 -0.85
C LEU A 276 10.63 -9.33 -1.27
N SER A 277 10.45 -10.33 -2.13
CA SER A 277 9.16 -10.75 -2.68
C SER A 277 8.75 -12.15 -2.21
N ASN A 278 7.47 -12.47 -2.43
CA ASN A 278 6.85 -13.74 -2.04
C ASN A 278 7.01 -14.01 -0.54
N VAL A 279 6.73 -13.01 0.29
CA VAL A 279 6.75 -13.13 1.76
C VAL A 279 5.32 -13.45 2.25
N PRO A 280 5.04 -14.69 2.68
CA PRO A 280 3.77 -15.06 3.28
C PRO A 280 3.38 -14.23 4.51
N SER A 281 2.07 -14.14 4.77
CA SER A 281 1.49 -13.40 5.90
C SER A 281 1.91 -13.93 7.28
N TYR A 282 2.35 -15.18 7.37
CA TYR A 282 2.85 -15.78 8.61
C TYR A 282 4.29 -15.40 8.96
N TYR A 283 4.97 -14.61 8.12
CA TYR A 283 6.23 -13.96 8.47
C TYR A 283 6.00 -12.51 8.89
N LYS A 284 6.55 -12.15 10.05
CA LYS A 284 6.57 -10.78 10.59
C LYS A 284 7.99 -10.38 10.97
N ASP A 285 8.18 -9.11 11.36
CA ASP A 285 9.47 -8.59 11.83
C ASP A 285 10.61 -8.84 10.83
N ILE A 286 10.37 -8.50 9.56
CA ILE A 286 11.31 -8.73 8.47
C ILE A 286 12.53 -7.84 8.64
N ASN A 287 13.70 -8.45 8.81
CA ASN A 287 14.99 -7.77 8.90
C ASN A 287 15.92 -8.23 7.79
N ILE A 288 16.60 -7.29 7.15
CA ILE A 288 17.51 -7.52 6.03
C ILE A 288 18.91 -7.06 6.46
N PRO A 289 19.81 -7.99 6.84
CA PRO A 289 21.22 -7.69 7.06
C PRO A 289 21.96 -7.49 5.74
N VAL A 290 22.83 -6.48 5.72
CA VAL A 290 23.68 -6.14 4.57
C VAL A 290 25.11 -5.87 5.05
N TRP A 291 26.11 -6.35 4.33
CA TRP A 291 27.53 -6.06 4.55
C TRP A 291 28.33 -6.19 3.25
N SER A 292 29.46 -5.48 3.13
CA SER A 292 30.37 -5.58 1.98
C SER A 292 31.43 -6.65 2.20
N GLU A 293 32.08 -7.17 1.15
CA GLU A 293 33.17 -8.15 1.30
C GLU A 293 34.55 -7.51 1.58
N ALA A 294 34.66 -6.17 1.58
CA ALA A 294 35.94 -5.46 1.59
C ALA A 294 36.81 -5.79 2.81
N ASP A 295 36.21 -5.99 3.99
CA ASP A 295 36.90 -6.29 5.25
C ASP A 295 36.13 -7.33 6.12
N GLY A 296 35.38 -8.22 5.48
CA GLY A 296 34.57 -9.23 6.17
C GLY A 296 33.18 -8.72 6.53
N GLN A 297 32.74 -8.85 7.79
CA GLN A 297 31.42 -8.38 8.26
C GLN A 297 31.54 -7.17 9.20
N ASP A 298 32.60 -6.38 9.06
CA ASP A 298 32.89 -5.24 9.92
C ASP A 298 31.94 -4.05 9.71
N ASP A 299 31.20 -4.05 8.60
CA ASP A 299 30.21 -3.05 8.21
C ASP A 299 28.78 -3.62 8.13
N LEU A 300 28.50 -4.71 8.88
CA LEU A 300 27.18 -5.32 8.95
C LEU A 300 26.13 -4.38 9.54
N VAL A 301 25.09 -4.10 8.75
CA VAL A 301 23.92 -3.31 9.16
C VAL A 301 22.66 -4.16 9.07
N TRP A 302 21.90 -4.22 10.16
CA TRP A 302 20.59 -4.85 10.22
C TRP A 302 19.49 -3.80 10.05
N THR A 303 18.71 -3.92 8.98
CA THR A 303 17.63 -2.96 8.67
C THR A 303 16.27 -3.63 8.71
N ALA A 304 15.35 -3.08 9.50
CA ALA A 304 13.95 -3.49 9.47
C ALA A 304 13.32 -3.08 8.13
N ALA A 305 12.72 -4.03 7.42
CA ALA A 305 12.17 -3.79 6.10
C ALA A 305 10.75 -3.22 6.17
N THR A 306 10.48 -2.22 5.34
CA THR A 306 9.15 -1.60 5.25
C THR A 306 8.26 -2.40 4.31
N LYS A 307 7.05 -2.74 4.74
CA LYS A 307 6.07 -3.41 3.89
C LYS A 307 5.58 -2.47 2.79
N ILE A 308 5.69 -2.87 1.53
CA ILE A 308 5.28 -2.06 0.37
C ILE A 308 4.06 -2.64 -0.37
N SER A 309 3.77 -3.93 -0.19
CA SER A 309 2.57 -4.60 -0.70
C SER A 309 2.22 -5.79 0.19
N SER A 310 1.17 -6.55 -0.13
CA SER A 310 0.72 -7.68 0.71
C SER A 310 1.81 -8.71 0.99
N ASN A 311 2.71 -8.94 0.03
CA ASN A 311 3.76 -9.96 0.06
C ASN A 311 5.17 -9.43 -0.28
N GLN A 312 5.39 -8.11 -0.25
CA GLN A 312 6.70 -7.50 -0.52
C GLN A 312 7.14 -6.50 0.54
N TYR A 313 8.44 -6.50 0.81
CA TYR A 313 9.11 -5.62 1.76
C TYR A 313 10.33 -4.97 1.10
N LYS A 314 10.66 -3.75 1.53
CA LYS A 314 11.72 -2.94 0.95
C LYS A 314 12.67 -2.38 2.02
N ILE A 315 13.96 -2.38 1.71
CA ILE A 315 14.94 -1.49 2.32
C ILE A 315 15.64 -0.68 1.21
N THR A 316 16.30 0.41 1.60
CA THR A 316 17.26 1.11 0.76
C THR A 316 18.63 1.00 1.43
N ILE A 317 19.58 0.41 0.74
CA ILE A 317 20.99 0.36 1.14
C ILE A 317 21.59 1.72 0.81
N ASN A 318 22.35 2.30 1.73
CA ASN A 318 23.19 3.46 1.50
C ASN A 318 24.65 3.06 1.69
N LEU A 319 25.50 3.31 0.67
CA LEU A 319 26.92 2.96 0.73
C LEU A 319 27.63 3.61 1.93
N ARG A 320 27.17 4.78 2.40
CA ARG A 320 27.70 5.43 3.61
C ARG A 320 27.67 4.53 4.84
N ASP A 321 26.59 3.79 5.02
CA ASP A 321 26.40 2.91 6.18
C ASP A 321 27.36 1.71 6.13
N HIS A 322 27.96 1.49 4.95
CA HIS A 322 28.94 0.46 4.66
C HIS A 322 30.31 1.05 4.29
N LYS A 323 30.66 2.20 4.91
CA LYS A 323 31.96 2.88 4.77
C LYS A 323 32.35 3.23 3.32
N TYR A 324 31.37 3.28 2.43
CA TYR A 324 31.54 3.46 0.98
C TYR A 324 32.37 2.37 0.30
N ASN A 325 32.40 1.17 0.89
CA ASN A 325 33.06 0.02 0.31
C ASN A 325 32.45 -0.31 -1.06
N LEU A 326 33.30 -0.67 -2.02
CA LEU A 326 32.89 -1.00 -3.39
C LEU A 326 33.11 -2.48 -3.67
N GLY A 327 32.40 -2.98 -4.68
CA GLY A 327 32.44 -4.39 -5.07
C GLY A 327 31.27 -5.16 -4.47
N LYS A 328 31.55 -6.35 -3.97
CA LYS A 328 30.52 -7.33 -3.64
C LYS A 328 29.88 -7.08 -2.28
N TYR A 329 28.56 -7.12 -2.26
CA TYR A 329 27.73 -7.01 -1.07
C TYR A 329 26.91 -8.28 -0.87
N ASN A 330 26.73 -8.65 0.39
CA ASN A 330 25.88 -9.75 0.82
C ASN A 330 24.59 -9.21 1.40
N VAL A 331 23.46 -9.83 1.05
CA VAL A 331 22.12 -9.44 1.50
C VAL A 331 21.39 -10.69 1.98
N GLY A 332 20.94 -10.68 3.24
CA GLY A 332 20.15 -11.76 3.84
C GLY A 332 18.72 -11.32 4.17
N SER A 333 17.84 -12.26 4.48
CA SER A 333 16.52 -11.97 5.04
C SER A 333 16.21 -12.88 6.21
N TYR A 334 15.70 -12.28 7.29
CA TYR A 334 15.31 -12.95 8.52
C TYR A 334 13.94 -12.47 8.95
N ALA A 335 13.13 -13.37 9.49
CA ALA A 335 11.79 -13.06 9.96
C ALA A 335 11.40 -13.89 11.19
N THR A 336 10.34 -13.46 11.87
CA THR A 336 9.64 -14.28 12.84
C THR A 336 8.51 -15.04 12.13
N ASN A 337 8.53 -16.37 12.22
CA ASN A 337 7.47 -17.24 11.74
C ASN A 337 6.45 -17.49 12.84
N ILE A 338 5.25 -16.95 12.70
CA ILE A 338 4.23 -17.03 13.77
C ILE A 338 3.52 -18.39 13.83
N MET A 339 3.54 -19.19 12.76
CA MET A 339 2.99 -20.55 12.78
C MET A 339 3.82 -21.51 13.62
N THR A 340 5.14 -21.30 13.64
CA THR A 340 6.10 -22.14 14.38
C THR A 340 6.62 -21.47 15.65
N GLY A 341 6.40 -20.17 15.82
CA GLY A 341 6.97 -19.37 16.90
C GLY A 341 8.47 -19.08 16.77
N LYS A 342 9.13 -19.53 15.69
CA LYS A 342 10.57 -19.31 15.47
C LYS A 342 10.85 -17.85 15.15
N THR A 343 11.71 -17.21 15.94
CA THR A 343 12.23 -15.87 15.68
C THR A 343 13.54 -15.95 14.89
N ASN A 344 13.88 -14.89 14.16
CA ASN A 344 15.12 -14.80 13.36
C ASN A 344 15.36 -16.01 12.44
N GLN A 345 14.31 -16.51 11.80
CA GLN A 345 14.41 -17.56 10.80
C GLN A 345 14.95 -16.96 9.49
N GLY A 346 16.06 -17.48 8.99
CA GLY A 346 16.59 -17.13 7.67
C GLY A 346 15.65 -17.61 6.56
N LEU A 347 15.34 -16.74 5.60
CA LEU A 347 14.42 -17.03 4.49
C LEU A 347 15.17 -17.26 3.18
N THR A 348 15.95 -16.27 2.76
CA THR A 348 16.76 -16.30 1.54
C THR A 348 17.93 -15.32 1.64
N SER A 349 18.91 -15.47 0.76
CA SER A 349 20.06 -14.58 0.65
C SER A 349 20.46 -14.38 -0.80
N THR A 350 21.08 -13.25 -1.10
CA THR A 350 21.65 -12.94 -2.42
C THR A 350 22.91 -12.08 -2.26
N THR A 351 23.55 -11.79 -3.38
CA THR A 351 24.65 -10.82 -3.47
C THR A 351 24.41 -9.86 -4.62
N PHE A 352 25.00 -8.68 -4.54
CA PHE A 352 25.09 -7.75 -5.68
C PHE A 352 26.46 -7.09 -5.70
N GLU A 353 26.83 -6.52 -6.84
CA GLU A 353 28.05 -5.75 -7.02
C GLU A 353 27.69 -4.27 -7.13
N THR A 354 28.42 -3.41 -6.43
CA THR A 354 28.31 -1.97 -6.66
C THR A 354 29.02 -1.58 -7.95
N ASP A 355 28.79 -0.34 -8.39
CA ASP A 355 29.66 0.26 -9.39
C ASP A 355 31.09 0.37 -8.84
N LYS A 356 32.07 0.35 -9.75
CA LYS A 356 33.50 0.47 -9.39
C LYS A 356 33.89 1.89 -8.97
N THR A 357 33.05 2.88 -9.28
CA THR A 357 33.27 4.30 -9.02
C THR A 357 31.94 4.98 -8.75
N PHE A 358 31.97 6.11 -8.05
CA PHE A 358 30.78 6.94 -7.84
C PHE A 358 31.14 8.41 -7.72
N VAL A 359 30.19 9.25 -8.14
CA VAL A 359 30.12 10.67 -7.80
C VAL A 359 28.67 10.93 -7.38
N GLY A 360 28.46 11.47 -6.20
CA GLY A 360 27.12 11.55 -5.62
C GLY A 360 26.95 12.65 -4.58
N ILE A 361 25.69 12.91 -4.23
CA ILE A 361 25.29 13.82 -3.17
C ILE A 361 24.98 13.01 -1.93
N ASP A 362 25.47 13.48 -0.80
CA ASP A 362 25.31 12.81 0.47
C ASP A 362 25.18 13.82 1.61
N ASN A 363 24.92 13.38 2.85
CA ASN A 363 24.79 14.28 4.02
C ASN A 363 23.80 15.45 3.82
N TYR A 364 22.79 15.26 2.95
CA TYR A 364 21.88 16.33 2.61
C TYR A 364 21.08 16.78 3.84
N ASN A 365 21.16 18.08 4.10
CA ASN A 365 20.44 18.79 5.12
C ASN A 365 19.93 20.12 4.54
N GLY A 366 18.89 20.03 3.72
CA GLY A 366 18.29 21.19 3.07
C GLY A 366 17.80 22.27 4.03
N ALA A 367 17.36 21.89 5.24
CA ALA A 367 16.92 22.84 6.26
C ALA A 367 18.06 23.72 6.80
N ASN A 368 19.25 23.14 6.96
CA ASN A 368 20.46 23.88 7.35
C ASN A 368 21.28 24.33 6.13
N GLY A 369 20.73 24.22 4.91
CA GLY A 369 21.39 24.63 3.68
C GLY A 369 22.73 23.93 3.41
N LYS A 370 22.87 22.66 3.81
CA LYS A 370 24.14 21.91 3.67
C LYS A 370 23.93 20.60 2.94
N PHE A 371 24.95 20.16 2.21
CA PHE A 371 25.07 18.80 1.70
C PHE A 371 26.54 18.55 1.33
N ASP A 372 26.90 17.29 1.17
CA ASP A 372 28.23 16.91 0.69
C ASP A 372 28.14 16.40 -0.74
N VAL A 373 29.18 16.70 -1.52
CA VAL A 373 29.46 15.97 -2.77
C VAL A 373 30.62 15.02 -2.48
N VAL A 374 30.42 13.74 -2.74
CA VAL A 374 31.39 12.68 -2.51
C VAL A 374 31.79 12.01 -3.81
N ALA A 375 33.07 11.70 -3.97
CA ALA A 375 33.60 10.97 -5.12
C ALA A 375 34.61 9.89 -4.69
N SER A 376 34.57 8.75 -5.37
CA SER A 376 35.52 7.65 -5.19
C SER A 376 36.95 8.05 -5.60
N PRO A 377 37.99 7.38 -5.05
CA PRO A 377 39.39 7.70 -5.36
C PRO A 377 39.83 7.28 -6.79
N VAL A 378 38.97 6.54 -7.49
CA VAL A 378 39.13 6.12 -8.88
C VAL A 378 37.86 6.55 -9.63
N ASP A 379 38.03 7.04 -10.85
CA ASP A 379 36.94 7.36 -11.77
C ASP A 379 37.32 6.91 -13.19
N ASN A 380 36.42 6.23 -13.91
CA ASN A 380 36.68 5.69 -15.25
C ASN A 380 38.02 4.93 -15.37
N GLU A 381 38.32 4.06 -14.40
CA GLU A 381 39.56 3.28 -14.29
C GLU A 381 40.84 4.12 -14.10
N LYS A 382 40.71 5.41 -13.83
CA LYS A 382 41.82 6.35 -13.62
C LYS A 382 41.86 6.83 -12.18
N ALA A 383 43.08 7.01 -11.64
CA ALA A 383 43.25 7.58 -10.31
C ALA A 383 42.87 9.07 -10.29
N VAL A 384 41.98 9.43 -9.36
CA VAL A 384 41.52 10.81 -9.16
C VAL A 384 42.58 11.62 -8.42
N LYS A 385 42.90 12.81 -8.95
CA LYS A 385 43.78 13.81 -8.35
C LYS A 385 43.02 14.75 -7.42
N GLY A 386 41.79 15.10 -7.79
CA GLY A 386 40.92 15.98 -7.02
C GLY A 386 39.58 16.20 -7.71
N ILE A 387 38.66 16.89 -7.04
CA ILE A 387 37.37 17.28 -7.60
C ILE A 387 37.16 18.78 -7.51
N ARG A 388 36.39 19.30 -8.46
CA ARG A 388 35.87 20.67 -8.49
C ARG A 388 34.36 20.62 -8.57
N VAL A 389 33.67 21.28 -7.65
CA VAL A 389 32.22 21.28 -7.59
C VAL A 389 31.72 22.71 -7.79
N ALA A 390 31.00 22.93 -8.89
CA ALA A 390 30.27 24.16 -9.16
C ALA A 390 28.85 24.05 -8.63
N VAL A 391 28.45 24.99 -7.77
CA VAL A 391 27.11 25.03 -7.18
C VAL A 391 26.50 26.42 -7.34
N TRP A 392 25.27 26.52 -7.83
CA TRP A 392 24.56 27.81 -8.01
C TRP A 392 23.04 27.61 -7.99
N SER A 393 22.28 28.67 -7.70
CA SER A 393 20.80 28.65 -7.74
C SER A 393 20.17 29.83 -8.47
N GLN A 394 20.92 30.91 -8.69
CA GLN A 394 20.42 32.10 -9.37
C GLN A 394 20.60 32.00 -10.89
N ALA A 395 19.72 32.69 -11.62
CA ALA A 395 19.86 32.88 -13.05
C ALA A 395 21.25 33.46 -13.38
N MET A 396 21.77 33.12 -14.55
CA MET A 396 23.09 33.58 -15.01
C MET A 396 24.24 33.25 -14.04
N GLN A 397 24.05 32.31 -13.10
CA GLN A 397 25.07 31.85 -12.15
C GLN A 397 25.57 32.94 -11.18
N GLU A 398 24.76 33.95 -10.85
CA GLU A 398 25.17 35.11 -10.01
C GLU A 398 25.62 34.78 -8.57
N ASN A 399 25.28 33.58 -8.07
CA ASN A 399 25.73 33.07 -6.77
C ASN A 399 26.52 31.76 -6.90
N LEU A 400 27.16 31.53 -8.05
CA LEU A 400 28.05 30.40 -8.27
C LEU A 400 29.22 30.43 -7.29
N PHE A 401 29.47 29.28 -6.65
CA PHE A 401 30.66 29.05 -5.85
C PHE A 401 31.31 27.73 -6.29
N TRP A 402 32.64 27.74 -6.31
CA TRP A 402 33.46 26.57 -6.63
C TRP A 402 34.09 25.99 -5.37
N TYR A 403 33.87 24.70 -5.15
CA TYR A 403 34.54 23.93 -4.11
C TYR A 403 35.66 23.11 -4.75
N GLN A 404 36.91 23.37 -4.39
CA GLN A 404 38.08 22.61 -4.83
C GLN A 404 38.50 21.64 -3.72
N VAL A 405 38.66 20.38 -4.06
CA VAL A 405 39.11 19.33 -3.13
C VAL A 405 40.24 18.57 -3.78
N ASN A 406 41.45 18.68 -3.23
CA ASN A 406 42.65 18.01 -3.75
C ASN A 406 43.17 16.92 -2.81
N GLU A 407 42.54 16.77 -1.65
CA GLU A 407 42.92 15.80 -0.63
C GLU A 407 41.72 14.93 -0.27
N LYS A 408 42.02 13.69 0.09
CA LYS A 408 41.00 12.72 0.51
C LYS A 408 40.69 12.94 1.99
N SER A 409 39.42 12.82 2.33
CA SER A 409 38.93 12.67 3.70
C SER A 409 39.49 11.40 4.33
N ALA A 410 39.35 11.26 5.66
CA ALA A 410 39.85 10.09 6.40
C ALA A 410 39.28 8.74 5.92
N ASN A 411 38.09 8.76 5.31
CA ASN A 411 37.46 7.59 4.68
C ASN A 411 37.96 7.31 3.25
N GLY A 412 38.99 8.00 2.78
CA GLY A 412 39.59 7.79 1.46
C GLY A 412 38.83 8.41 0.28
N LEU A 413 37.75 9.15 0.54
CA LEU A 413 36.94 9.82 -0.49
C LEU A 413 37.37 11.27 -0.70
N PHE A 414 37.07 11.82 -1.88
CA PHE A 414 37.07 13.27 -2.08
C PHE A 414 35.70 13.81 -1.66
N THR A 415 35.68 14.75 -0.72
CA THR A 415 34.43 15.30 -0.16
C THR A 415 34.43 16.82 -0.21
N ALA A 416 33.47 17.40 -0.94
CA ALA A 416 33.20 18.83 -0.92
C ALA A 416 32.01 19.11 0.01
N HIS A 417 32.23 19.89 1.05
CA HIS A 417 31.18 20.31 2.00
C HIS A 417 30.49 21.57 1.50
N VAL A 418 29.33 21.41 0.87
CA VAL A 418 28.54 22.52 0.32
C VAL A 418 27.72 23.15 1.44
N ASP A 419 27.75 24.47 1.50
CA ASP A 419 27.08 25.26 2.52
C ASP A 419 26.50 26.53 1.90
N VAL A 420 25.20 26.74 2.06
CA VAL A 420 24.45 27.88 1.49
C VAL A 420 25.03 29.23 1.93
N LYS A 421 25.81 29.28 3.02
CA LYS A 421 26.54 30.50 3.42
C LYS A 421 27.48 31.02 2.34
N ASN A 422 28.06 30.13 1.54
CA ASN A 422 28.95 30.50 0.43
C ASN A 422 28.17 31.00 -0.79
N HIS A 423 26.84 30.83 -0.77
CA HIS A 423 25.91 31.20 -1.84
C HIS A 423 24.98 32.35 -1.41
N LYS A 424 25.51 33.26 -0.59
CA LYS A 424 24.81 34.45 -0.09
C LYS A 424 23.58 34.12 0.79
N ASN A 425 23.52 32.92 1.38
CA ASN A 425 22.40 32.41 2.19
C ASN A 425 21.05 32.39 1.47
N ILE A 426 21.06 32.30 0.14
CA ILE A 426 19.85 32.33 -0.67
C ILE A 426 19.17 30.97 -0.64
N ALA A 427 17.88 30.94 -0.29
CA ALA A 427 17.05 29.74 -0.44
C ALA A 427 16.78 29.48 -1.93
N GLY A 428 16.67 28.20 -2.32
CA GLY A 428 16.20 27.83 -3.65
C GLY A 428 16.69 26.47 -4.11
N THR A 429 16.43 26.20 -5.39
CA THR A 429 16.91 25.03 -6.11
C THR A 429 18.37 25.24 -6.53
N TYR A 430 19.28 24.41 -6.05
CA TYR A 430 20.69 24.47 -6.37
C TYR A 430 21.07 23.42 -7.42
N HIS A 431 21.68 23.87 -8.51
CA HIS A 431 22.32 23.03 -9.51
C HIS A 431 23.72 22.64 -9.05
N VAL A 432 24.15 21.43 -9.37
CA VAL A 432 25.43 20.86 -8.92
C VAL A 432 26.13 20.19 -10.10
N ALA A 433 27.27 20.75 -10.50
CA ALA A 433 28.14 20.17 -11.52
C ALA A 433 29.51 19.83 -10.92
N VAL A 434 29.99 18.62 -11.16
CA VAL A 434 31.24 18.09 -10.62
C VAL A 434 32.21 17.80 -11.75
N TYR A 435 33.47 18.19 -11.56
CA TYR A 435 34.56 17.91 -12.47
C TYR A 435 35.63 17.13 -11.71
N VAL A 436 35.88 15.90 -12.15
CA VAL A 436 36.88 14.99 -11.58
C VAL A 436 38.15 15.13 -12.38
N ASP A 437 39.20 15.68 -11.77
CA ASP A 437 40.51 15.84 -12.39
C ASP A 437 41.36 14.59 -12.08
N HIS A 438 41.89 13.96 -13.12
CA HIS A 438 42.68 12.74 -13.01
C HIS A 438 44.17 13.03 -12.92
N THR A 439 44.92 12.06 -12.41
CA THR A 439 46.38 12.13 -12.32
C THR A 439 47.07 12.15 -13.69
N ASP A 440 46.42 11.66 -14.75
CA ASP A 440 46.89 11.72 -16.14
C ASP A 440 46.63 13.08 -16.83
N GLY A 441 46.02 14.03 -16.12
CA GLY A 441 45.69 15.37 -16.62
C GLY A 441 44.33 15.50 -17.32
N SER A 442 43.58 14.40 -17.51
CA SER A 442 42.23 14.44 -18.07
C SER A 442 41.16 14.81 -17.02
N THR A 443 39.99 15.29 -17.47
CA THR A 443 38.86 15.66 -16.59
C THR A 443 37.57 15.00 -17.07
N THR A 444 36.79 14.43 -16.14
CA THR A 444 35.42 13.95 -16.40
C THR A 444 34.41 14.86 -15.71
N GLY A 445 33.29 15.17 -16.37
CA GLY A 445 32.22 16.01 -15.83
C GLY A 445 30.95 15.22 -15.50
N TYR A 446 30.31 15.57 -14.39
CA TYR A 446 29.06 14.98 -13.89
C TYR A 446 28.07 16.09 -13.53
N ASN A 447 26.82 15.96 -13.98
CA ASN A 447 25.72 16.77 -13.46
C ASN A 447 24.96 15.93 -12.43
N LEU A 448 24.91 16.41 -11.18
CA LEU A 448 24.20 15.73 -10.09
C LEU A 448 22.78 16.30 -9.95
N PRO A 449 21.86 15.55 -9.31
CA PRO A 449 20.49 16.02 -9.08
C PRO A 449 20.45 17.35 -8.32
N GLU A 450 19.50 18.21 -8.68
CA GLU A 450 19.30 19.50 -8.02
C GLU A 450 18.91 19.33 -6.55
N GLN A 451 19.40 20.23 -5.69
CA GLN A 451 19.17 20.20 -4.25
C GLN A 451 18.31 21.39 -3.80
N GLN A 452 17.25 21.13 -3.05
CA GLN A 452 16.43 22.19 -2.47
C GLN A 452 17.03 22.67 -1.17
N LEU A 453 17.71 23.82 -1.18
CA LEU A 453 18.26 24.38 0.05
C LEU A 453 17.35 25.48 0.57
N SER A 454 17.00 25.38 1.85
CA SER A 454 16.49 26.52 2.57
C SER A 454 17.61 27.54 2.72
N SER A 455 17.24 28.82 2.85
CA SER A 455 18.17 29.74 3.48
C SER A 455 18.50 29.14 4.83
N VAL A 456 19.77 29.21 5.23
CA VAL A 456 20.09 29.06 6.63
C VAL A 456 19.30 30.18 7.30
N LYS A 457 18.17 29.83 7.94
CA LYS A 457 17.81 30.51 9.17
C LYS A 457 19.06 30.36 9.98
N LEU A 458 19.88 31.40 10.07
CA LEU A 458 20.95 31.43 11.06
C LEU A 458 20.22 31.03 12.33
N GLY A 459 20.51 29.81 12.80
CA GLY A 459 19.97 29.34 14.05
C GLY A 459 20.22 30.48 15.00
N VAL A 460 19.17 30.90 15.69
CA VAL A 460 19.19 32.03 16.61
C VAL A 460 20.31 31.76 17.61
N ASN A 461 21.53 32.16 17.28
CA ASN A 461 22.50 32.59 18.25
C ASN A 461 21.99 33.97 18.57
N TYR A 462 21.12 34.02 19.57
CA TYR A 462 20.97 35.24 20.33
C TYR A 462 22.39 35.73 20.62
N SER A 463 22.75 36.91 20.14
CA SER A 463 23.74 37.73 20.86
C SER A 463 23.16 38.21 22.22
N GLY A 464 22.11 37.57 22.74
CA GLY A 464 21.59 37.72 24.09
C GLY A 464 20.66 38.91 24.31
N VAL A 465 20.43 39.76 23.31
CA VAL A 465 19.64 40.98 23.53
C VAL A 465 18.16 40.72 23.34
N ASN A 466 17.49 40.47 24.46
CA ASN A 466 16.05 40.61 24.68
C ASN A 466 15.91 41.12 26.12
N SER A 467 15.87 42.44 26.29
CA SER A 467 16.10 43.05 27.59
C SER A 467 15.36 44.38 27.73
N TYR A 468 14.84 44.63 28.93
CA TYR A 468 14.33 45.94 29.34
C TYR A 468 15.43 46.86 29.89
N THR A 469 16.68 46.40 29.88
CA THR A 469 17.86 47.20 30.18
C THR A 469 18.72 47.34 28.93
N PHE A 470 19.42 48.47 28.81
CA PHE A 470 20.28 48.72 27.65
C PHE A 470 21.36 47.62 27.53
N PRO A 471 21.52 46.98 26.36
CA PRO A 471 22.53 45.97 26.16
C PRO A 471 23.93 46.59 26.11
N GLU A 472 24.70 46.36 27.16
CA GLU A 472 26.01 47.01 27.37
C GLU A 472 27.01 46.75 26.24
N GLN A 473 26.92 45.61 25.54
CA GLN A 473 27.75 45.29 24.37
C GLN A 473 27.57 46.26 23.19
N TYR A 474 26.48 47.04 23.16
CA TYR A 474 26.24 48.08 22.18
C TYR A 474 26.67 49.47 22.65
N ARG A 475 27.23 49.60 23.87
CA ARG A 475 27.77 50.87 24.34
C ARG A 475 28.93 51.31 23.45
N GLY A 476 28.83 52.51 22.91
CA GLY A 476 29.83 53.07 21.98
C GLY A 476 29.68 52.62 20.52
N LEU A 477 28.70 51.76 20.20
CA LEU A 477 28.39 51.35 18.81
C LEU A 477 27.20 52.11 18.21
N LEU A 478 26.37 52.74 19.04
CA LEU A 478 25.21 53.49 18.56
C LEU A 478 25.65 54.82 17.93
N ALA A 479 25.11 55.11 16.75
CA ALA A 479 25.31 56.41 16.09
C ALA A 479 24.52 57.55 16.78
N ASN A 480 23.47 57.20 17.53
CA ASN A 480 22.54 58.12 18.16
C ASN A 480 22.58 58.01 19.69
N PRO A 481 22.24 59.08 20.44
CA PRO A 481 22.14 59.03 21.90
C PRO A 481 21.06 58.04 22.34
N LEU A 482 21.17 57.48 23.55
CA LEU A 482 20.19 56.53 24.10
C LEU A 482 18.77 57.13 24.14
N PRO A 483 17.71 56.32 23.93
CA PRO A 483 16.34 56.73 24.11
C PRO A 483 16.10 57.40 25.46
N ASN A 484 15.40 58.54 25.47
CA ASN A 484 14.93 59.16 26.70
C ASN A 484 13.45 58.83 26.95
N SER A 485 12.95 59.16 28.13
CA SER A 485 11.56 58.91 28.53
C SER A 485 10.62 60.10 28.26
N GLN A 486 10.99 61.03 27.38
CA GLN A 486 10.20 62.23 27.12
C GLN A 486 9.07 61.96 26.12
N THR A 487 7.93 62.60 26.35
CA THR A 487 6.88 62.73 25.33
C THR A 487 7.09 64.04 24.60
N TYR A 488 7.23 63.98 23.27
CA TYR A 488 7.46 65.16 22.45
C TYR A 488 6.14 65.76 21.96
N PRO A 489 6.03 67.10 21.83
CA PRO A 489 4.86 67.75 21.26
C PRO A 489 4.53 67.23 19.86
N GLY A 490 3.24 67.04 19.56
CA GLY A 490 2.77 66.56 18.25
C GLY A 490 2.54 65.05 18.16
N ASN A 491 2.90 64.28 19.20
CA ASN A 491 2.62 62.85 19.24
C ASN A 491 1.12 62.58 19.42
N ALA A 492 0.48 61.99 18.40
CA ALA A 492 -0.96 61.67 18.42
C ALA A 492 -1.25 60.20 18.79
N TYR A 493 -0.24 59.39 19.12
CA TYR A 493 -0.40 57.99 19.51
C TYR A 493 -0.66 57.83 21.01
N ALA A 494 -1.36 56.77 21.39
CA ALA A 494 -1.67 56.47 22.78
C ALA A 494 -0.38 56.25 23.62
N PRO A 495 -0.20 56.95 24.75
CA PRO A 495 1.02 56.85 25.55
C PRO A 495 1.41 55.42 25.95
N GLY A 496 2.70 55.12 25.84
CA GLY A 496 3.29 53.82 26.18
C GLY A 496 3.23 52.76 25.07
N GLN A 497 2.48 52.98 23.99
CA GLN A 497 2.40 52.06 22.84
C GLN A 497 3.69 52.04 21.99
N CYS A 498 3.83 51.01 21.14
CA CYS A 498 4.98 50.90 20.22
C CYS A 498 5.07 52.07 19.25
N THR A 499 3.94 52.48 18.66
CA THR A 499 3.82 53.65 17.76
C THR A 499 4.17 54.96 18.47
N TRP A 500 3.69 55.13 19.70
CA TRP A 500 4.00 56.29 20.54
C TRP A 500 5.49 56.38 20.84
N TYR A 501 6.13 55.27 21.18
CA TYR A 501 7.56 55.24 21.46
C TYR A 501 8.38 55.59 20.23
N VAL A 502 8.11 54.96 19.09
CA VAL A 502 8.88 55.21 17.86
C VAL A 502 8.70 56.65 17.37
N TYR A 503 7.51 57.24 17.49
CA TYR A 503 7.31 58.67 17.23
C TYR A 503 8.22 59.54 18.11
N ASN A 504 8.22 59.31 19.43
CA ASN A 504 9.07 60.08 20.35
C ASN A 504 10.56 59.85 20.08
N ARG A 505 10.94 58.64 19.65
CA ARG A 505 12.33 58.31 19.31
C ARG A 505 12.80 59.08 18.08
N PHE A 506 11.97 59.23 17.05
CA PHE A 506 12.26 60.12 15.92
C PHE A 506 12.36 61.58 16.35
N ALA A 507 11.39 62.06 17.15
CA ALA A 507 11.38 63.44 17.63
C ALA A 507 12.60 63.79 18.50
N GLN A 508 13.07 62.84 19.32
CA GLN A 508 14.31 62.99 20.10
C GLN A 508 15.53 63.28 19.21
N LEU A 509 15.57 62.69 18.01
CA LEU A 509 16.66 62.84 17.05
C LEU A 509 16.43 64.01 16.08
N GLY A 510 15.38 64.81 16.29
CA GLY A 510 15.03 65.93 15.41
C GLY A 510 14.42 65.50 14.08
N ILE A 511 13.99 64.24 13.95
CA ILE A 511 13.37 63.70 12.74
C ILE A 511 11.84 63.80 12.90
N ASN A 512 11.19 64.40 11.90
CA ASN A 512 9.73 64.50 11.89
C ASN A 512 9.11 63.28 11.21
N ILE A 513 8.24 62.58 11.93
CA ILE A 513 7.41 61.51 11.38
C ILE A 513 5.94 61.89 11.55
N TYR A 514 5.12 61.62 10.53
CA TYR A 514 3.70 61.94 10.55
C TYR A 514 2.98 61.23 11.71
N ALA A 515 2.23 62.00 12.50
CA ALA A 515 1.62 61.52 13.75
C ALA A 515 0.38 60.62 13.54
N TYR A 516 -0.11 60.50 12.30
CA TYR A 516 -1.35 59.79 11.98
C TYR A 516 -1.15 58.66 10.96
N LEU A 517 -0.10 57.85 11.14
CA LEU A 517 0.16 56.66 10.31
C LEU A 517 -0.71 55.45 10.71
N GLY A 518 -1.47 55.54 11.80
CA GLY A 518 -2.36 54.48 12.28
C GLY A 518 -1.65 53.42 13.13
N ASP A 519 -2.19 52.21 13.14
CA ASP A 519 -1.59 51.05 13.80
C ASP A 519 -0.31 50.61 13.06
N ALA A 520 0.59 49.92 13.74
CA ALA A 520 1.92 49.63 13.20
C ALA A 520 1.88 48.90 11.84
N ASN A 521 0.93 47.99 11.62
CA ASN A 521 0.77 47.31 10.32
C ASN A 521 0.29 48.23 9.18
N GLN A 522 -0.29 49.39 9.48
CA GLN A 522 -0.75 50.39 8.51
C GLN A 522 0.36 51.38 8.12
N TRP A 523 1.42 51.47 8.92
CA TRP A 523 2.50 52.42 8.71
C TRP A 523 3.15 52.31 7.32
N PRO A 524 3.45 51.12 6.76
CA PRO A 524 4.04 51.03 5.41
C PRO A 524 3.21 51.74 4.33
N SER A 525 1.91 51.48 4.28
CA SER A 525 1.01 52.04 3.28
C SER A 525 0.83 53.56 3.49
N ASN A 526 0.67 54.00 4.74
CA ASN A 526 0.49 55.41 5.05
C ASN A 526 1.80 56.21 4.91
N ALA A 527 2.95 55.59 5.13
CA ALA A 527 4.25 56.20 4.94
C ALA A 527 4.53 56.51 3.45
N LEU A 528 4.12 55.62 2.55
CA LEU A 528 4.19 55.87 1.11
C LEU A 528 3.33 57.08 0.70
N ILE A 529 2.16 57.26 1.31
CA ILE A 529 1.29 58.44 1.09
C ILE A 529 1.96 59.72 1.56
N GLN A 530 2.75 59.66 2.64
CA GLN A 530 3.56 60.78 3.14
C GLN A 530 4.90 60.93 2.40
N HIS A 531 5.11 60.20 1.30
CA HIS A 531 6.34 60.20 0.49
C HIS A 531 7.60 59.74 1.22
N TYR A 532 7.48 59.01 2.32
CA TYR A 532 8.61 58.36 2.97
C TYR A 532 9.12 57.18 2.13
N GLY A 533 10.42 56.88 2.26
CA GLY A 533 10.98 55.69 1.66
C GLY A 533 10.47 54.44 2.39
N VAL A 534 10.09 53.41 1.65
CA VAL A 534 9.71 52.10 2.21
C VAL A 534 10.50 51.00 1.50
N GLY A 535 11.07 50.07 2.26
CA GLY A 535 11.89 49.00 1.69
C GLY A 535 12.12 47.83 2.62
N LYS A 536 13.13 47.02 2.29
CA LYS A 536 13.43 45.74 2.96
C LYS A 536 14.80 45.72 3.65
N THR A 537 15.49 46.85 3.71
CA THR A 537 16.88 46.92 4.16
C THR A 537 16.97 47.67 5.48
N PRO A 538 17.52 47.07 6.55
CA PRO A 538 17.68 47.76 7.82
C PRO A 538 18.67 48.93 7.65
N ARG A 539 18.30 50.09 8.19
CA ARG A 539 19.16 51.27 8.24
C ARG A 539 19.05 51.88 9.62
N VAL A 540 20.18 52.32 10.18
CA VAL A 540 20.16 53.09 11.43
C VAL A 540 19.25 54.29 11.24
N GLY A 541 18.31 54.48 12.17
CA GLY A 541 17.29 55.53 12.08
C GLY A 541 16.01 55.14 11.33
N ALA A 542 15.86 53.91 10.84
CA ALA A 542 14.61 53.45 10.23
C ALA A 542 13.59 53.00 11.29
N ALA A 543 12.30 53.05 10.95
CA ALA A 543 11.28 52.28 11.65
C ALA A 543 11.17 50.89 11.05
N VAL A 544 11.22 49.85 11.87
CA VAL A 544 10.99 48.46 11.46
C VAL A 544 9.57 48.04 11.82
N ILE A 545 8.84 47.50 10.84
CA ILE A 545 7.46 47.08 10.97
C ILE A 545 7.37 45.55 10.96
N PHE A 546 6.71 45.00 11.97
CA PHE A 546 6.32 43.61 12.11
C PHE A 546 4.82 43.53 11.85
N PRO A 547 4.38 43.34 10.59
CA PRO A 547 2.98 43.57 10.20
C PRO A 547 1.99 42.57 10.82
N ASN A 548 2.46 41.39 11.20
CA ASN A 548 1.62 40.29 11.69
C ASN A 548 1.61 40.16 13.22
N ASP A 549 2.39 40.97 13.92
CA ASP A 549 2.49 40.92 15.38
C ASP A 549 1.28 41.59 16.06
N GLY A 550 1.22 41.49 17.39
CA GLY A 550 0.25 42.25 18.18
C GLY A 550 -1.22 41.91 17.88
N ASN A 551 -1.53 40.64 17.57
CA ASN A 551 -2.87 40.16 17.21
C ASN A 551 -3.50 40.90 16.01
N GLY A 552 -2.67 41.26 15.01
CA GLY A 552 -3.14 41.88 13.77
C GLY A 552 -3.13 43.41 13.78
N TYR A 553 -2.66 44.06 14.85
CA TYR A 553 -2.33 45.50 14.86
C TYR A 553 -0.91 45.79 14.36
N GLY A 554 -0.08 44.75 14.23
CA GLY A 554 1.35 44.86 13.95
C GLY A 554 2.15 45.35 15.16
N HIS A 555 3.47 45.43 14.97
CA HIS A 555 4.39 46.03 15.93
C HIS A 555 5.42 46.91 15.21
N VAL A 556 5.91 47.96 15.88
CA VAL A 556 6.91 48.87 15.32
C VAL A 556 8.03 49.13 16.32
N GLY A 557 9.26 49.06 15.84
CA GLY A 557 10.47 49.41 16.58
C GLY A 557 11.32 50.41 15.80
N PHE A 558 12.31 50.98 16.48
CA PHE A 558 13.27 51.91 15.90
C PHE A 558 14.63 51.21 15.76
N VAL A 559 15.26 51.27 14.58
CA VAL A 559 16.55 50.63 14.30
C VAL A 559 17.70 51.48 14.84
N GLU A 560 18.37 50.97 15.87
CA GLU A 560 19.42 51.67 16.62
C GLU A 560 20.83 51.38 16.09
N HIS A 561 21.05 50.16 15.57
CA HIS A 561 22.33 49.74 15.00
C HIS A 561 22.11 48.63 13.96
N VAL A 562 22.95 48.54 12.93
CA VAL A 562 22.96 47.44 11.95
C VAL A 562 24.33 46.79 11.98
N ASN A 563 24.39 45.51 12.35
CA ASN A 563 25.61 44.73 12.48
C ASN A 563 26.17 44.34 11.12
N ALA A 564 27.46 44.01 11.09
CA ALA A 564 28.16 43.60 9.87
C ALA A 564 27.61 42.29 9.25
N ASP A 565 26.97 41.44 10.06
CA ASP A 565 26.33 40.20 9.62
C ASP A 565 24.91 40.39 9.06
N GLY A 566 24.39 41.63 9.06
CA GLY A 566 23.07 41.98 8.56
C GLY A 566 21.94 41.88 9.60
N SER A 567 22.23 41.47 10.84
CA SER A 567 21.30 41.67 11.96
C SER A 567 21.26 43.14 12.38
N PHE A 568 20.26 43.52 13.18
CA PHE A 568 20.13 44.89 13.65
C PHE A 568 19.58 44.94 15.08
N LEU A 569 20.08 45.87 15.87
CA LEU A 569 19.53 46.22 17.17
C LEU A 569 18.37 47.17 16.98
N LEU A 570 17.25 46.91 17.65
CA LEU A 570 16.12 47.81 17.72
C LEU A 570 15.73 48.13 19.16
N SER A 571 15.14 49.31 19.33
CA SER A 571 14.48 49.74 20.56
C SER A 571 12.97 49.88 20.29
N GLU A 572 12.13 49.47 21.24
CA GLU A 572 10.67 49.47 21.12
C GLU A 572 9.98 49.65 22.49
N SER A 573 8.67 49.84 22.51
CA SER A 573 7.85 49.88 23.74
C SER A 573 6.59 49.03 23.55
N ASN A 574 5.98 48.62 24.65
CA ASN A 574 4.83 47.71 24.66
C ASN A 574 5.12 46.33 24.02
N TYR A 575 6.38 45.91 24.01
CA TYR A 575 6.74 44.51 23.79
C TYR A 575 6.26 43.68 25.00
N ASN A 576 5.61 42.55 24.76
CA ASN A 576 5.00 41.69 25.81
C ASN A 576 4.09 42.43 26.80
N LYS A 577 3.33 43.42 26.32
CA LYS A 577 2.36 44.21 27.13
C LYS A 577 3.01 45.10 28.20
N ALA A 578 4.32 45.35 28.12
CA ALA A 578 5.02 46.26 29.02
C ALA A 578 4.97 47.70 28.50
N LEU A 579 3.92 48.43 28.89
CA LEU A 579 3.78 49.85 28.54
C LEU A 579 4.87 50.71 29.20
N TYR A 580 5.29 51.77 28.50
CA TYR A 580 6.27 52.77 28.96
C TYR A 580 7.69 52.27 29.22
N GLN A 581 7.98 50.99 28.97
CA GLN A 581 9.31 50.43 29.15
C GLN A 581 9.98 50.27 27.79
N VAL A 582 11.22 50.78 27.69
CA VAL A 582 12.05 50.55 26.52
C VAL A 582 12.53 49.12 26.56
N HIS A 583 12.16 48.37 25.53
CA HIS A 583 12.64 47.04 25.26
C HIS A 583 13.69 47.09 24.14
N TRP A 584 14.75 46.32 24.31
CA TRP A 584 15.83 46.17 23.36
C TRP A 584 15.84 44.74 22.85
N ARG A 585 15.91 44.58 21.54
CA ARG A 585 16.23 43.28 20.96
C ARG A 585 17.03 43.38 19.69
N GLU A 586 17.83 42.36 19.46
CA GLU A 586 18.42 42.12 18.15
C GLU A 586 17.43 41.35 17.28
N SER A 587 17.35 41.71 16.00
CA SER A 587 16.48 41.07 15.02
C SER A 587 17.19 40.90 13.68
N TRP A 588 16.62 40.04 12.85
CA TRP A 588 17.09 39.77 11.49
C TRP A 588 16.05 40.23 10.47
N VAL A 589 16.50 40.50 9.26
CA VAL A 589 15.60 40.76 8.13
C VAL A 589 14.87 39.45 7.78
N THR A 590 13.55 39.44 7.89
CA THR A 590 12.70 38.37 7.33
C THR A 590 11.96 38.90 6.11
N SER A 591 11.38 38.00 5.31
CA SER A 591 10.58 38.35 4.12
C SER A 591 9.45 39.35 4.44
N ASP A 592 8.94 39.29 5.66
CA ASP A 592 7.71 39.92 6.10
C ASP A 592 7.98 41.29 6.72
N LEU A 593 9.21 41.58 7.15
CA LEU A 593 9.57 42.88 7.71
C LEU A 593 9.54 43.97 6.65
N ILE A 594 9.15 45.16 7.08
CA ILE A 594 9.14 46.36 6.24
C ILE A 594 9.85 47.47 7.01
N PHE A 595 10.72 48.21 6.32
CA PHE A 595 11.42 49.35 6.90
C PHE A 595 10.92 50.64 6.27
N ILE A 596 10.69 51.64 7.12
CA ILE A 596 10.30 52.99 6.73
C ILE A 596 11.48 53.92 7.02
N TYR A 597 11.81 54.78 6.06
CA TYR A 597 12.87 55.78 6.11
C TYR A 597 12.22 57.17 6.01
N PRO A 598 11.87 57.79 7.16
CA PRO A 598 11.27 59.13 7.20
C PRO A 598 12.19 60.24 6.68
#